data_AF-A0A9N9JJR9-F1
#
_entry.id   AF-A0A9N9JJR9-F1
#
_cell.length_a   1.000
_cell.length_b   1.000
_cell.length_c   1.000
_cell.angle_alpha   90.00
_cell.angle_beta   90.00
_cell.angle_gamma   90.00
#
_symmetry.space_group_name_H-M   'P 1'
#
loop_
_entity.id
_entity.type
_entity.pdbx_description
1 polymer ?
#
loop_
_entity_poly.entity_id
_entity_poly.type
_entity_poly.pdbx_seq_one_letter_code
_entity_poly.pdbx_strand_id
1 'polypeptide(L)'
;SGNLAFSDIPHDISLMHNILHGLRPAIPSHVPMLIAKLIMKCWDARPNNRPTSEKVYDILRIWNNDVSNDSSTEIVIQIKECEETSNDLTKSVEYYYKTHPEAKYTSQFIEHTNYQLPLNALDYDEKHGIL
;
A
#
# COMPACT_ATOMS: atom_id res chain seq x y z
N SER A 1 -4.28 10.22 -4.97
CA SER A 1 -5.35 9.66 -5.83
C SER A 1 -6.65 9.33 -5.11
N GLY A 2 -6.65 8.98 -3.80
CA GLY A 2 -7.87 8.72 -3.00
C GLY A 2 -8.79 7.61 -3.52
N ASN A 3 -8.33 6.84 -4.50
CA ASN A 3 -9.04 5.70 -5.06
C ASN A 3 -8.96 4.51 -4.12
N LEU A 4 -10.04 3.72 -4.09
CA LEU A 4 -10.05 2.47 -3.34
C LEU A 4 -9.13 1.45 -4.03
N ALA A 5 -8.42 0.65 -3.22
CA ALA A 5 -7.54 -0.39 -3.74
C ALA A 5 -8.35 -1.41 -4.56
N PHE A 6 -7.91 -1.66 -5.80
CA PHE A 6 -8.55 -2.60 -6.73
C PHE A 6 -9.99 -2.25 -7.11
N SER A 7 -10.37 -0.96 -7.07
CA SER A 7 -11.73 -0.50 -7.36
C SER A 7 -12.25 -0.82 -8.74
N ASP A 8 -11.37 -1.04 -9.70
CA ASP A 8 -11.67 -1.23 -11.12
C ASP A 8 -11.85 -2.69 -11.53
N ILE A 9 -11.68 -3.65 -10.61
CA ILE A 9 -11.75 -5.09 -10.89
C ILE A 9 -12.71 -5.83 -9.95
N PRO A 10 -13.20 -7.03 -10.33
CA PRO A 10 -13.97 -7.89 -9.43
C PRO A 10 -13.20 -8.27 -8.17
N HIS A 11 -13.87 -8.29 -7.03
CA HIS A 11 -13.30 -8.83 -5.79
C HIS A 11 -13.65 -10.32 -5.66
N ASP A 12 -13.10 -11.12 -6.56
CA ASP A 12 -13.33 -12.57 -6.67
C ASP A 12 -12.13 -13.39 -6.15
N ILE A 13 -12.22 -14.71 -6.29
CA ILE A 13 -11.15 -15.64 -5.90
C ILE A 13 -9.86 -15.38 -6.70
N SER A 14 -9.98 -14.93 -7.96
CA SER A 14 -8.85 -14.59 -8.82
C SER A 14 -8.04 -13.43 -8.25
N LEU A 15 -8.71 -12.36 -7.81
CA LEU A 15 -8.04 -11.23 -7.15
C LEU A 15 -7.32 -11.66 -5.87
N MET A 16 -7.97 -12.47 -5.04
CA MET A 16 -7.34 -13.02 -3.84
C MET A 16 -6.08 -13.81 -4.18
N HIS A 17 -6.13 -14.72 -5.15
CA HIS A 17 -4.94 -15.46 -5.61
C HIS A 17 -3.82 -14.51 -6.05
N ASN A 18 -4.14 -13.49 -6.83
CA ASN A 18 -3.15 -12.53 -7.28
C ASN A 18 -2.50 -11.79 -6.11
N ILE A 19 -3.27 -11.39 -5.09
CA ILE A 19 -2.76 -10.72 -3.87
C ILE A 19 -1.82 -11.66 -3.09
N LEU A 20 -2.19 -12.93 -2.96
CA LEU A 20 -1.34 -13.96 -2.34
C LEU A 20 -0.03 -14.17 -3.13
N HIS A 21 -0.05 -14.00 -4.45
CA HIS A 21 1.14 -14.06 -5.30
C HIS A 21 1.87 -12.71 -5.45
N GLY A 22 1.54 -11.72 -4.63
CA GLY A 22 2.30 -10.47 -4.55
C GLY A 22 1.74 -9.30 -5.33
N LEU A 23 0.54 -9.41 -5.92
CA LEU A 23 -0.16 -8.25 -6.47
C LEU A 23 -0.39 -7.20 -5.36
N ARG A 24 -0.04 -5.95 -5.64
CA ARG A 24 -0.24 -4.80 -4.75
C ARG A 24 -0.84 -3.63 -5.55
N PRO A 25 -1.61 -2.75 -4.89
CA PRO A 25 -2.03 -1.49 -5.49
C PRO A 25 -0.84 -0.71 -6.06
N ALA A 26 -1.04 -0.08 -7.22
CA ALA A 26 -0.03 0.81 -7.79
C ALA A 26 0.11 2.05 -6.91
N ILE A 27 1.35 2.42 -6.59
CA ILE A 27 1.65 3.69 -5.92
C ILE A 27 1.77 4.76 -7.00
N PRO A 28 0.96 5.83 -6.95
CA PRO A 28 1.05 6.90 -7.94
C PRO A 28 2.42 7.58 -7.94
N SER A 29 2.88 8.03 -9.11
CA SER A 29 4.18 8.70 -9.27
C SER A 29 4.29 10.04 -8.53
N HIS A 30 3.16 10.66 -8.19
CA HIS A 30 3.11 11.91 -7.40
C HIS A 30 3.23 11.67 -5.89
N VAL A 31 3.48 10.43 -5.44
CA VAL A 31 3.75 10.13 -4.04
C VAL A 31 5.26 10.24 -3.77
N PRO A 32 5.70 11.00 -2.76
CA PRO A 32 7.11 11.09 -2.38
C PRO A 32 7.74 9.71 -2.21
N MET A 33 8.95 9.53 -2.75
CA MET A 33 9.66 8.25 -2.78
C MET A 33 9.84 7.64 -1.38
N LEU A 34 10.10 8.46 -0.36
CA LEU A 34 10.17 8.01 1.04
C LEU A 34 8.86 7.41 1.54
N ILE A 35 7.72 8.02 1.20
CA ILE A 35 6.40 7.49 1.54
C ILE A 35 6.13 6.21 0.75
N ALA A 36 6.47 6.17 -0.54
CA ALA A 36 6.32 4.97 -1.36
C ALA A 36 7.11 3.78 -0.78
N LYS A 37 8.36 4.00 -0.36
CA LYS A 37 9.18 2.99 0.32
C LYS A 37 8.57 2.51 1.64
N LEU A 38 7.95 3.40 2.42
CA LEU A 38 7.27 3.01 3.66
C LEU A 38 6.04 2.15 3.37
N ILE A 39 5.19 2.55 2.41
CA ILE A 39 4.04 1.75 1.95
C ILE A 39 4.53 0.35 1.51
N MET A 40 5.62 0.30 0.73
CA MET A 40 6.25 -0.94 0.28
C MET A 40 6.67 -1.87 1.40
N LYS A 41 7.20 -1.33 2.50
CA LYS A 41 7.55 -2.13 3.68
C LYS A 41 6.33 -2.62 4.46
N CYS A 42 5.29 -1.80 4.59
CA CYS A 42 4.08 -2.15 5.35
C CYS A 42 3.35 -3.37 4.80
N TRP A 43 3.36 -3.58 3.48
CA TRP A 43 2.70 -4.72 2.83
C TRP A 43 3.68 -5.75 2.22
N ASP A 44 4.93 -5.78 2.72
CA ASP A 44 5.93 -6.77 2.30
C ASP A 44 5.38 -8.20 2.49
N ALA A 45 5.65 -9.06 1.52
CA ALA A 45 5.18 -10.45 1.57
C ALA A 45 5.73 -11.18 2.81
N ARG A 46 6.96 -10.88 3.22
CA ARG A 46 7.60 -11.45 4.42
C ARG A 46 7.16 -10.66 5.66
N PRO A 47 6.47 -11.28 6.64
CA PRO A 47 6.01 -10.59 7.85
C PRO A 47 7.14 -9.89 8.62
N ASN A 48 8.33 -10.51 8.69
CA ASN A 48 9.49 -9.97 9.40
C ASN A 48 10.06 -8.68 8.79
N ASN A 49 9.75 -8.38 7.53
CA ASN A 49 10.16 -7.13 6.89
C ASN A 49 9.20 -5.97 7.18
N ARG A 50 7.99 -6.28 7.68
CA ARG A 50 6.98 -5.26 7.96
C ARG A 50 7.39 -4.48 9.22
N PRO A 51 7.32 -3.15 9.19
CA PRO A 51 7.51 -2.36 10.40
C PRO A 51 6.37 -2.62 11.38
N THR A 52 6.67 -2.52 12.67
CA THR A 52 5.62 -2.47 13.70
C THR A 52 4.82 -1.17 13.53
N SER A 53 3.58 -1.16 14.01
CA SER A 53 2.76 0.07 14.04
C SER A 53 3.46 1.21 14.80
N GLU A 54 4.17 0.90 15.88
CA GLU A 54 4.99 1.85 16.63
C GLU A 54 6.10 2.48 15.77
N LYS A 55 6.85 1.67 15.01
CA LYS A 55 7.89 2.19 14.10
C LYS A 55 7.29 3.06 13.00
N VAL A 56 6.15 2.67 12.44
CA VAL A 56 5.43 3.49 11.45
C VAL A 56 5.03 4.82 12.07
N TYR A 57 4.46 4.81 13.27
CA TYR A 57 4.06 6.02 14.00
C TYR A 57 5.26 6.95 14.25
N ASP A 58 6.39 6.42 14.71
CA ASP A 58 7.59 7.22 14.96
C ASP A 58 8.13 7.89 13.68
N ILE A 59 8.18 7.15 12.56
CA ILE A 59 8.60 7.68 11.26
C ILE A 59 7.66 8.83 10.83
N LEU A 60 6.34 8.62 10.90
CA LEU A 60 5.36 9.62 10.52
C LEU A 60 5.40 10.84 11.45
N ARG A 61 5.65 10.65 12.75
CA ARG A 61 5.81 11.75 13.71
C ARG A 61 7.02 12.61 13.38
N ILE A 62 8.15 11.99 13.03
CA ILE A 62 9.37 12.70 12.62
C ILE A 62 9.09 13.52 11.36
N TRP A 63 8.55 12.90 10.31
CA TRP A 63 8.23 13.61 9.07
C TRP A 63 7.25 14.76 9.27
N ASN A 64 6.25 14.60 10.13
CA ASN A 64 5.32 15.68 10.45
C ASN A 64 6.01 16.87 11.14
N ASN A 65 6.97 16.58 12.02
CA ASN A 65 7.80 17.60 12.65
C ASN A 65 8.72 18.30 11.64
N ASP A 66 9.33 17.54 10.74
CA ASP A 66 10.21 18.06 9.69
C ASP A 66 9.46 19.01 8.75
N VAL A 67 8.27 18.62 8.31
CA VAL A 67 7.39 19.48 7.47
C VAL A 67 7.06 20.80 8.16
N SER A 68 6.95 20.80 9.49
CA SER A 68 6.59 22.00 10.27
C SER A 68 7.78 22.91 10.55
N ASN A 69 9.00 22.35 10.65
CA ASN A 69 10.14 23.03 11.27
C ASN A 69 11.44 23.04 10.43
N ASP A 70 11.61 22.10 9.49
CA ASP A 70 12.84 21.97 8.71
C ASP A 70 12.57 21.66 7.23
N SER A 71 12.65 22.74 6.44
CA SER A 71 12.43 22.68 4.99
C SER A 71 13.55 22.02 4.18
N SER A 72 14.64 21.61 4.83
CA SER A 72 15.82 21.00 4.20
C SER A 72 15.86 19.47 4.30
N THR A 73 14.91 18.86 5.01
CA THR A 73 14.82 17.41 5.13
C THR A 73 14.43 16.74 3.82
N GLU A 74 14.89 15.50 3.61
CA GLU A 74 14.63 14.73 2.38
C GLU A 74 13.13 14.60 2.07
N ILE A 75 12.30 14.40 3.11
CA ILE A 75 10.85 14.27 2.94
C ILE A 75 10.22 15.57 2.44
N VAL A 76 10.64 16.74 2.96
CA VAL A 76 10.12 18.03 2.53
C VAL A 76 10.58 18.38 1.12
N ILE A 77 11.82 18.04 0.76
CA ILE A 77 12.34 18.21 -0.59
C ILE A 77 11.51 17.38 -1.59
N GLN A 78 11.29 16.09 -1.31
CA GLN A 78 10.50 15.23 -2.20
C GLN A 78 9.03 15.67 -2.32
N ILE A 79 8.43 16.19 -1.24
CA ILE A 79 7.06 16.76 -1.31
C ILE A 79 7.02 17.92 -2.31
N LYS A 80 7.96 18.86 -2.22
CA LYS A 80 8.03 20.01 -3.15
C LYS A 80 8.22 19.58 -4.60
N GLU A 81 9.12 18.62 -4.84
CA GLU A 81 9.35 18.05 -6.19
C GLU A 81 8.08 17.39 -6.75
N CYS A 82 7.33 16.66 -5.92
CA CYS A 82 6.04 16.07 -6.32
C CYS A 82 4.96 17.12 -6.58
N GLU A 83 4.93 18.22 -5.85
CA GLU A 83 3.98 19.32 -6.05
C GLU A 83 4.27 20.09 -7.36
N GLU A 84 5.55 20.39 -7.62
CA GLU A 84 5.98 21.08 -8.84
C GLU A 84 5.66 20.28 -10.10
N THR A 85 5.84 18.95 -10.05
CA THR A 85 5.47 18.04 -11.15
C THR A 85 3.96 17.84 -11.29
N SER A 86 3.19 18.08 -10.23
CA SER A 86 1.73 17.91 -10.22
C SER A 86 0.95 19.14 -10.69
N ASN A 87 1.56 20.33 -10.79
CA ASN A 87 0.89 21.55 -11.27
C ASN A 87 0.37 21.44 -12.72
N ASP A 88 0.86 20.47 -13.51
CA ASP A 88 0.35 20.15 -14.86
C ASP A 88 -0.94 19.28 -14.83
N LEU A 89 -1.29 18.70 -13.67
CA LEU A 89 -2.42 17.79 -13.47
C LEU A 89 -3.67 18.45 -12.86
N THR A 90 -3.65 19.78 -12.63
CA THR A 90 -4.78 20.54 -12.06
C THR A 90 -6.00 20.62 -12.97
N LYS A 91 -5.92 20.09 -14.21
CA LYS A 91 -7.10 19.84 -15.05
C LYS A 91 -7.81 18.56 -14.60
N SER A 92 -8.82 18.76 -13.75
CA SER A 92 -10.01 17.90 -13.68
C SER A 92 -9.76 16.44 -13.27
N VAL A 93 -9.41 16.22 -11.99
CA VAL A 93 -9.76 14.94 -11.36
C VAL A 93 -11.15 15.07 -10.78
N GLU A 94 -12.18 14.94 -11.62
CA GLU A 94 -13.51 14.60 -11.14
C GLU A 94 -13.38 13.24 -10.42
N TYR A 95 -13.48 13.26 -9.10
CA TYR A 95 -13.52 12.06 -8.25
C TYR A 95 -14.83 11.31 -8.50
N TYR A 96 -14.94 10.61 -9.62
CA TYR A 96 -15.94 9.57 -9.77
C TYR A 96 -15.40 8.31 -9.12
N TYR A 97 -15.91 7.99 -7.93
CA TYR A 97 -15.71 6.71 -7.25
C TYR A 97 -16.42 5.58 -8.02
N LYS A 98 -16.02 5.37 -9.27
CA LYS A 98 -16.56 4.30 -10.10
C LYS A 98 -15.89 3.00 -9.66
N THR A 99 -16.61 2.27 -8.83
CA THR A 99 -16.24 0.92 -8.45
C THR A 99 -16.80 -0.06 -9.48
N HIS A 100 -16.06 -1.14 -9.73
CA HIS A 100 -16.57 -2.28 -10.46
C HIS A 100 -17.81 -2.81 -9.73
N PRO A 101 -18.91 -3.18 -10.42
CA PRO A 101 -20.12 -3.67 -9.75
C PRO A 101 -19.91 -4.86 -8.82
N GLU A 102 -18.85 -5.64 -9.06
CA GLU A 102 -18.45 -6.81 -8.28
C GLU A 102 -17.31 -6.52 -7.28
N ALA A 103 -16.88 -5.26 -7.15
CA ALA A 103 -15.95 -4.84 -6.10
C ALA A 103 -16.69 -4.77 -4.75
N LYS A 104 -16.17 -5.47 -3.75
CA LYS A 104 -16.77 -5.60 -2.42
C LYS A 104 -15.80 -5.17 -1.33
N TYR A 105 -16.13 -4.09 -0.63
CA TYR A 105 -15.32 -3.54 0.47
C TYR A 105 -15.85 -3.88 1.85
N THR A 106 -16.90 -4.70 1.91
CA THR A 106 -17.44 -5.28 3.13
C THR A 106 -16.86 -6.68 3.33
N SER A 107 -16.85 -7.15 4.58
CA SER A 107 -16.39 -8.50 4.91
C SER A 107 -17.20 -9.54 4.14
N GLN A 108 -16.51 -10.51 3.52
CA GLN A 108 -17.11 -11.62 2.81
C GLN A 108 -16.46 -12.94 3.24
N PHE A 109 -17.27 -13.97 3.46
CA PHE A 109 -16.77 -15.33 3.68
C PHE A 109 -16.24 -15.90 2.37
N ILE A 110 -15.05 -16.49 2.42
CA ILE A 110 -14.42 -17.16 1.29
C ILE A 110 -14.40 -18.65 1.65
N GLU A 111 -15.12 -19.46 0.87
CA GLU A 111 -15.09 -20.92 1.05
C GLU A 111 -13.65 -21.40 0.87
N HIS A 112 -13.13 -22.07 1.91
CA HIS A 112 -11.75 -22.54 1.98
C HIS A 112 -11.49 -23.63 0.91
N THR A 113 -11.15 -23.25 -0.30
CA THR A 113 -10.65 -24.19 -1.31
C THR A 113 -9.13 -24.20 -1.26
N ASN A 114 -8.51 -25.11 -0.52
CA ASN A 114 -7.09 -25.51 -0.59
C ASN A 114 -6.09 -24.44 -1.11
N TYR A 115 -6.17 -23.21 -0.59
CA TYR A 115 -5.32 -22.13 -1.05
C TYR A 115 -3.93 -22.38 -0.48
N GLN A 116 -2.95 -22.54 -1.37
CA GLN A 116 -1.54 -22.45 -0.99
C GLN A 116 -1.37 -21.08 -0.33
N LEU A 117 -0.85 -21.07 0.91
CA LEU A 117 -0.40 -19.86 1.57
C LEU A 117 0.45 -19.03 0.58
N PRO A 118 0.51 -17.69 0.72
CA PRO A 118 1.38 -16.90 -0.13
C PRO A 118 2.76 -17.57 -0.15
N LEU A 119 3.33 -17.85 -1.33
CA LEU A 119 4.54 -18.68 -1.50
C LEU A 119 5.68 -18.32 -0.52
N ASN A 120 5.72 -17.06 -0.08
CA ASN A 120 6.74 -16.52 0.83
C ASN A 120 6.39 -16.61 2.33
N ALA A 121 5.22 -17.13 2.70
CA ALA A 121 4.80 -17.38 4.09
C ALA A 121 5.16 -18.79 4.57
N LEU A 122 5.30 -19.76 3.66
CA LEU A 122 5.68 -21.14 3.99
C LEU A 122 7.09 -21.23 4.60
N ASP A 123 7.98 -20.32 4.19
CA ASP A 123 9.35 -20.20 4.72
C ASP A 123 9.39 -19.66 6.18
N TYR A 124 8.28 -19.09 6.67
CA TYR A 124 8.14 -18.65 8.05
C TYR A 124 7.71 -19.80 8.98
N ASP A 125 6.77 -20.63 8.54
CA ASP A 125 6.22 -21.73 9.34
C ASP A 125 7.25 -22.85 9.57
N GLU A 126 8.06 -23.19 8.56
CA GLU A 126 9.18 -24.14 8.72
C GLU A 126 10.26 -23.64 9.68
N LYS A 127 10.51 -22.33 9.72
CA LYS A 127 11.56 -21.73 10.55
C LYS A 127 11.15 -21.58 12.03
N HIS A 128 9.85 -21.55 12.33
CA HIS A 128 9.33 -21.35 13.70
C HIS A 128 8.57 -22.56 14.25
N GLY A 129 8.60 -23.71 13.56
CA GLY A 129 8.14 -25.00 14.09
C GLY A 129 6.64 -25.06 14.36
N ILE A 130 5.82 -24.52 13.45
CA ILE A 130 4.34 -24.56 13.57
C ILE A 130 3.75 -25.78 12.80
N LEU A 131 4.61 -26.67 12.29
CA LEU A 131 4.27 -28.03 11.85
C LEU A 131 5.17 -29.06 12.54
#